data_AF-A0A922D4D6-F1
#
_entry.id   AF-A0A922D4D6-F1
#
_cell.length_a   1.000
_cell.length_b   1.000
_cell.length_c   1.000
_cell.angle_alpha   90.00
_cell.angle_beta   90.00
_cell.angle_gamma   90.00
#
_symmetry.space_group_name_H-M   'P 1'
#
loop_
_entity.id
_entity.type
_entity.pdbx_description
1 polymer ?
#
loop_
_entity_poly.entity_id
_entity_poly.type
_entity_poly.pdbx_seq_one_letter_code
_entity_poly.pdbx_strand_id
1 'polypeptide(L)'
;MSLSSVPAQLTLLALLSASTFCCFYKSRHLSQLKFSLNPIPNTLPNLSHLKAKIFFVSQTSTSEALARHLFDLLSSNNLLFDLVDPKDYEPEDLPKESPFLIIASTWEDGKPLPNAKFFSSCLSKST
;
A
#
# COMPACT_ATOMS: atom_id res chain seq x y z
N MET A 1 -8.54 3.05 -52.38
CA MET A 1 -9.83 3.66 -52.02
C MET A 1 -9.58 4.68 -50.92
N SER A 2 -9.59 5.97 -51.25
CA SER A 2 -9.25 7.07 -50.34
C SER A 2 -10.52 7.59 -49.65
N LEU A 3 -10.73 7.21 -48.39
CA LEU A 3 -11.75 7.80 -47.51
C LEU A 3 -11.23 9.14 -46.96
N SER A 4 -11.07 10.14 -47.84
CA SER A 4 -10.68 11.49 -47.43
C SER A 4 -11.93 12.34 -47.18
N SER A 5 -12.57 12.10 -46.05
CA SER A 5 -13.63 12.96 -45.52
C SER A 5 -13.04 13.76 -44.35
N VAL A 6 -13.05 15.10 -44.44
CA VAL A 6 -12.54 16.01 -43.40
C VAL A 6 -13.11 15.68 -42.00
N PRO A 7 -14.40 15.34 -41.84
CA PRO A 7 -14.95 14.82 -40.58
C PRO A 7 -14.24 13.58 -40.03
N ALA A 8 -13.86 12.63 -40.89
CA ALA A 8 -13.20 11.38 -40.46
C ALA A 8 -11.77 11.63 -39.97
N GLN A 9 -11.07 12.60 -40.55
CA GLN A 9 -9.75 13.02 -40.08
C GLN A 9 -9.84 13.75 -38.73
N LEU A 10 -10.86 14.60 -38.56
CA LEU A 10 -11.12 15.29 -37.30
C LEU A 10 -11.50 14.33 -36.17
N THR A 11 -12.33 13.32 -36.45
CA THR A 11 -12.67 12.30 -35.44
C THR A 11 -11.47 11.44 -35.08
N LEU A 12 -10.65 11.03 -36.05
CA LEU A 12 -9.41 10.30 -35.78
C LEU A 12 -8.42 11.12 -34.95
N LEU A 13 -8.24 12.41 -35.28
CA LEU A 13 -7.38 13.31 -34.53
C LEU A 13 -7.89 13.50 -33.09
N ALA A 14 -9.20 13.68 -32.91
CA ALA A 14 -9.81 13.79 -31.59
C ALA A 14 -9.65 12.51 -30.78
N LEU A 15 -9.80 11.33 -31.41
CA LEU A 15 -9.67 10.04 -30.75
C LEU A 15 -8.20 9.75 -30.35
N LEU A 16 -7.24 10.09 -31.22
CA LEU A 16 -5.81 9.99 -30.91
C LEU A 16 -5.41 10.96 -29.78
N SER A 17 -5.92 12.19 -29.82
CA SER A 17 -5.67 13.20 -28.79
C SER A 17 -6.25 12.80 -27.43
N ALA A 18 -7.51 12.36 -27.40
CA ALA A 18 -8.17 11.93 -26.18
C ALA A 18 -7.52 10.68 -25.58
N SER A 19 -7.14 9.70 -26.42
CA SER A 19 -6.48 8.48 -25.95
C SER A 19 -5.09 8.76 -25.38
N THR A 20 -4.27 9.57 -26.07
CA THR A 20 -2.94 9.95 -25.55
C THR A 20 -3.05 10.75 -24.25
N PHE A 21 -3.97 11.70 -24.16
CA PHE A 21 -4.22 12.44 -22.92
C PHE A 21 -4.67 11.52 -21.78
N CYS A 22 -5.60 10.60 -22.04
CA CYS A 22 -6.07 9.61 -21.06
C CYS A 22 -4.94 8.68 -20.60
N CYS A 23 -4.11 8.18 -21.53
CA CYS A 23 -2.94 7.38 -21.22
C CYS A 23 -1.92 8.14 -20.37
N PHE A 24 -1.64 9.41 -20.70
CA PHE A 24 -0.74 10.26 -19.90
C PHE A 24 -1.31 10.55 -18.51
N TYR A 25 -2.59 10.86 -18.40
CA TYR A 25 -3.26 11.10 -17.12
C TYR A 25 -3.23 9.84 -16.25
N LYS A 26 -3.58 8.68 -16.79
CA LYS A 26 -3.54 7.40 -16.07
C LYS A 26 -2.12 7.02 -15.67
N SER A 27 -1.14 7.23 -16.55
CA SER A 27 0.28 7.01 -16.26
C SER A 27 0.77 7.92 -15.13
N ARG A 28 0.44 9.22 -15.18
CA ARG A 28 0.76 10.17 -14.12
C ARG A 28 0.10 9.81 -12.80
N HIS A 29 -1.20 9.50 -12.81
CA HIS A 29 -1.94 9.08 -11.63
C HIS A 29 -1.31 7.83 -10.98
N LEU A 30 -0.96 6.81 -11.78
CA LEU A 30 -0.25 5.63 -11.30
C LEU A 30 1.15 5.96 -10.78
N SER A 31 1.87 6.88 -11.41
CA SER A 31 3.20 7.31 -10.94
C SER A 31 3.12 8.08 -9.63
N GLN A 32 2.07 8.87 -9.39
CA GLN A 32 1.87 9.58 -8.13
C GLN A 32 1.58 8.61 -6.97
N LEU A 33 0.84 7.52 -7.23
CA LEU A 33 0.69 6.43 -6.25
C LEU A 33 2.04 5.77 -5.92
N LYS A 34 2.93 5.63 -6.91
CA LYS A 34 4.31 5.14 -6.68
C LYS A 34 5.17 6.15 -5.91
N PHE A 35 5.01 7.46 -6.15
CA PHE A 35 5.71 8.51 -5.43
C PHE A 35 5.21 8.71 -3.99
N SER A 36 3.95 8.34 -3.68
CA SER A 36 3.50 8.27 -2.29
C SER A 36 4.22 7.18 -1.49
N LEU A 37 4.88 6.23 -2.17
CA LEU A 37 5.80 5.26 -1.59
C LEU A 37 7.26 5.73 -1.72
N ASN A 38 7.50 7.05 -1.72
CA ASN A 38 8.87 7.56 -1.78
C ASN A 38 9.66 7.01 -0.59
N PRO A 39 10.79 6.32 -0.82
CA PRO A 39 11.74 6.04 0.23
C PRO A 39 12.21 7.40 0.76
N ILE A 40 12.12 7.59 2.06
CA ILE A 40 12.71 8.74 2.73
C ILE A 40 14.18 8.81 2.27
N PRO A 41 14.68 9.96 1.77
CA PRO A 41 16.04 10.05 1.25
C PRO A 41 17.04 9.66 2.33
N ASN A 42 17.96 8.77 1.98
CA ASN A 42 18.94 8.09 2.83
C ASN A 42 20.02 9.04 3.42
N THR A 43 19.70 10.32 3.61
CA THR A 43 20.64 11.41 3.92
C THR A 43 20.38 12.05 5.28
N LEU A 44 19.68 11.37 6.20
CA LEU A 44 19.59 11.81 7.59
C LEU A 44 20.03 10.67 8.52
N PRO A 45 21.14 10.80 9.27
CA PRO A 45 21.73 9.72 10.07
C PRO A 45 20.93 9.35 11.34
N ASN A 46 19.66 9.79 11.46
CA ASN A 46 18.84 9.65 12.67
C ASN A 46 17.40 9.17 12.36
N LEU A 47 17.24 8.40 11.29
CA LEU A 47 15.93 7.89 10.81
C LEU A 47 15.62 6.44 11.24
N SER A 48 16.44 5.82 12.09
CA SER A 48 16.16 4.49 12.64
C SER A 48 14.79 4.41 13.35
N HIS A 49 14.23 5.56 13.72
CA HIS A 49 12.93 5.70 14.39
C HIS A 49 11.73 5.86 13.41
N LEU A 50 11.96 6.00 12.10
CA LEU A 50 10.90 6.11 11.08
C LEU A 50 10.86 4.88 10.16
N LYS A 51 11.27 3.72 10.67
CA LYS A 51 11.03 2.45 9.99
C LYS A 51 9.53 2.19 9.95
N ALA A 52 9.03 1.95 8.76
CA ALA A 52 7.63 1.58 8.60
C ALA A 52 7.42 0.15 9.11
N LYS A 53 6.29 -0.13 9.76
CA LYS A 53 6.02 -1.45 10.34
C LYS A 53 4.93 -2.19 9.58
N ILE A 54 5.09 -3.49 9.42
CA ILE A 54 4.09 -4.40 8.83
C ILE A 54 3.59 -5.30 9.95
N PHE A 55 2.31 -5.15 10.29
CA PHE A 55 1.61 -6.02 11.21
C PHE A 55 0.85 -7.08 10.44
N PHE A 56 0.87 -8.33 10.91
CA PHE A 56 0.09 -9.41 10.32
C PHE A 56 -0.87 -10.04 11.33
N VAL A 57 -2.11 -10.29 10.90
CA VAL A 57 -3.13 -10.96 11.71
C VAL A 57 -3.57 -12.20 10.95
N SER A 58 -3.26 -13.39 11.48
CA SER A 58 -3.59 -14.67 10.84
C SER A 58 -4.02 -15.75 11.84
N GLN A 59 -5.00 -16.58 11.46
CA GLN A 59 -5.39 -17.78 12.20
C GLN A 59 -4.69 -19.03 11.66
N THR A 60 -4.54 -19.09 10.32
CA THR A 60 -4.05 -20.26 9.58
C THR A 60 -2.73 -19.99 8.87
N SER A 61 -1.94 -19.00 9.32
CA SER A 61 -0.65 -18.56 8.76
C SER A 61 -0.67 -18.00 7.32
N THR A 62 -1.84 -17.86 6.69
CA THR A 62 -1.95 -17.32 5.32
C THR A 62 -1.54 -15.85 5.24
N SER A 63 -2.12 -15.00 6.08
CA SER A 63 -1.76 -13.57 6.14
C SER A 63 -0.32 -13.34 6.60
N GLU A 64 0.23 -14.25 7.40
CA GLU A 64 1.65 -14.24 7.81
C GLU A 64 2.57 -14.51 6.61
N ALA A 65 2.26 -15.52 5.79
CA ALA A 65 3.00 -15.80 4.56
C ALA A 65 2.94 -14.63 3.57
N LEU A 66 1.77 -13.99 3.43
CA LEU A 66 1.60 -12.80 2.60
C LEU A 66 2.42 -11.61 3.13
N ALA A 67 2.46 -11.43 4.45
CA ALA A 67 3.25 -10.36 5.07
C ALA A 67 4.76 -10.56 4.88
N ARG A 68 5.24 -11.80 5.00
CA ARG A 68 6.63 -12.14 4.67
C ARG A 68 6.95 -11.88 3.20
N HIS A 69 6.10 -12.34 2.29
CA HIS A 69 6.32 -12.13 0.86
C HIS A 69 6.31 -10.64 0.48
N LEU A 70 5.43 -9.85 1.10
CA LEU A 70 5.42 -8.40 0.93
C LEU A 70 6.66 -7.73 1.53
N PHE A 71 7.10 -8.17 2.70
CA PHE A 71 8.35 -7.72 3.32
C PHE A 71 9.57 -8.01 2.43
N ASP A 72 9.64 -9.20 1.82
CA ASP A 72 10.72 -9.57 0.90
C ASP A 72 10.70 -8.70 -0.36
N LEU A 73 9.51 -8.43 -0.91
CA LEU A 73 9.34 -7.51 -2.05
C LEU A 73 9.78 -6.09 -1.71
N LEU A 74 9.40 -5.56 -0.54
CA LEU A 74 9.79 -4.22 -0.12
C LEU A 74 11.31 -4.12 0.13
N SER A 75 11.88 -5.15 0.77
CA SER A 75 13.32 -5.27 0.99
C SER A 75 14.09 -5.30 -0.33
N SER A 76 13.58 -6.00 -1.35
CA SER A 76 14.18 -6.02 -2.70
C SER A 76 14.17 -4.66 -3.40
N ASN A 77 13.28 -3.74 -2.98
CA ASN A 77 13.20 -2.37 -3.48
C ASN A 77 13.93 -1.36 -2.58
N ASN A 78 14.77 -1.83 -1.64
CA ASN A 78 15.50 -1.01 -0.66
C ASN A 78 14.59 -0.18 0.27
N LEU A 79 13.38 -0.66 0.53
CA LEU A 79 12.47 -0.03 1.49
C LEU A 79 12.65 -0.66 2.88
N LEU A 80 12.85 0.18 3.89
CA LEU A 80 13.08 -0.24 5.27
C LEU A 80 11.74 -0.45 5.98
N PHE A 81 11.33 -1.71 6.08
CA PHE A 81 10.19 -2.13 6.88
C PHE A 81 10.63 -3.10 7.98
N ASP A 82 9.90 -3.14 9.09
CA ASP A 82 10.03 -4.18 10.12
C ASP A 82 8.73 -5.00 10.17
N LEU A 83 8.86 -6.34 10.17
CA LEU A 83 7.73 -7.25 10.32
C LEU A 83 7.47 -7.50 11.81
N VAL A 84 6.26 -7.19 12.28
CA VAL A 84 5.89 -7.26 13.70
C VAL A 84 4.70 -8.20 13.89
N ASP A 85 4.83 -9.14 14.83
CA ASP A 85 3.70 -9.95 15.29
C ASP A 85 2.87 -9.10 16.28
N PRO A 86 1.56 -8.91 16.06
CA PRO A 86 0.70 -8.18 16.99
C PRO A 86 0.60 -8.81 18.39
N LYS A 87 1.02 -10.07 18.58
CA LYS A 87 1.08 -10.70 19.91
C LYS A 87 2.18 -10.13 20.80
N ASP A 88 3.31 -9.78 20.19
CA ASP A 88 4.51 -9.28 20.89
C ASP A 88 4.57 -7.74 20.88
N TYR A 89 3.49 -7.09 20.45
CA TYR A 89 3.43 -5.66 20.24
C TYR A 89 2.69 -4.95 21.37
N GLU A 90 3.35 -3.93 21.94
CA GLU A 90 2.75 -3.09 22.97
C GLU A 90 1.78 -2.06 22.34
N PRO A 91 0.50 -2.08 22.71
CA PRO A 91 -0.51 -1.23 22.08
C PRO A 91 -0.29 0.28 22.31
N GLU A 92 0.49 0.64 23.33
CA GLU A 92 0.81 2.02 23.69
C GLU A 92 1.74 2.70 22.67
N ASP A 93 2.43 1.92 21.85
CA ASP A 93 3.36 2.41 20.84
C ASP A 93 2.69 2.63 19.47
N LEU A 94 1.49 2.10 19.26
CA LEU A 94 0.71 2.26 18.03
C LEU A 94 0.53 3.73 17.59
N PRO A 95 0.14 4.68 18.46
CA PRO A 95 -0.01 6.08 18.06
C PRO A 95 1.32 6.80 17.83
N LYS A 96 2.45 6.25 18.29
CA LYS A 96 3.80 6.83 18.13
C LYS A 96 4.43 6.40 16.82
N GLU A 97 3.96 5.30 16.24
CA GLU A 97 4.50 4.69 15.04
C GLU A 97 3.69 5.14 13.82
N SER A 98 4.32 5.88 12.92
CA SER A 98 3.75 6.25 11.62
C SER A 98 4.87 6.42 10.61
N PRO A 99 4.85 5.71 9.46
CA PRO A 99 3.73 4.93 8.88
C PRO A 99 3.76 3.42 9.16
N PHE A 100 2.59 2.75 9.22
CA PHE A 100 2.48 1.28 9.32
C PHE A 100 1.44 0.67 8.37
N LEU A 101 1.57 -0.61 8.06
CA LEU A 101 0.71 -1.41 7.19
C LEU A 101 0.17 -2.62 7.97
N ILE A 102 -1.11 -2.96 7.80
CA ILE A 102 -1.72 -4.13 8.44
C ILE A 102 -2.21 -5.11 7.36
N ILE A 103 -1.84 -6.37 7.50
CA ILE A 103 -2.32 -7.48 6.68
C ILE A 103 -3.14 -8.41 7.57
N ALA A 104 -4.46 -8.37 7.44
CA ALA A 104 -5.36 -9.14 8.29
C ALA A 104 -6.24 -10.10 7.50
N SER A 105 -6.38 -11.34 8.00
CA SER A 105 -7.48 -12.21 7.60
C SER A 105 -8.73 -11.84 8.39
N THR A 106 -9.89 -11.87 7.75
CA THR A 106 -11.18 -11.84 8.45
C THR A 106 -11.53 -13.25 8.94
N TRP A 107 -12.28 -13.36 10.04
CA TRP A 107 -12.75 -14.64 10.56
C TRP A 107 -14.26 -14.64 10.78
N GLU A 108 -14.91 -15.74 10.40
CA GLU A 108 -16.37 -15.97 10.46
C GLU A 108 -17.18 -14.74 10.00
N ASP A 109 -17.97 -14.12 10.89
CA ASP A 109 -18.87 -13.00 10.61
C ASP A 109 -18.16 -11.63 10.67
N GLY A 110 -16.90 -11.56 10.23
CA GLY A 110 -16.10 -10.33 10.29
C GLY A 110 -15.62 -9.97 11.71
N LYS A 111 -15.62 -10.94 12.63
CA LYS A 111 -15.04 -10.75 13.95
C LYS A 111 -13.52 -10.75 13.89
N PRO A 112 -12.84 -9.95 14.73
CA PRO A 112 -11.40 -10.02 14.86
C PRO A 112 -11.02 -11.37 15.46
N LEU A 113 -9.94 -11.95 14.95
CA LEU A 113 -9.40 -13.21 15.45
C LEU A 113 -8.98 -13.06 16.93
N PRO A 114 -8.94 -14.14 17.72
CA PRO A 114 -8.55 -14.08 19.14
C PRO A 114 -7.17 -13.45 19.36
N ASN A 115 -6.22 -13.70 18.47
CA ASN A 115 -4.86 -13.14 18.51
C ASN A 115 -4.81 -11.64 18.16
N ALA A 116 -5.84 -11.08 17.54
CA ALA A 116 -5.94 -9.67 17.19
C ALA A 116 -7.03 -8.93 17.97
N LYS A 117 -7.67 -9.58 18.94
CA LYS A 117 -8.76 -8.98 19.73
C LYS A 117 -8.28 -7.74 20.47
N PHE A 118 -7.10 -7.79 21.08
CA PHE A 118 -6.49 -6.64 21.77
C PHE A 118 -6.15 -5.51 20.80
N PHE A 119 -5.46 -5.83 19.71
CA PHE A 119 -5.11 -4.88 18.65
C PHE A 119 -6.35 -4.17 18.06
N SER A 120 -7.40 -4.93 17.75
CA SER A 120 -8.67 -4.39 17.24
C SER A 120 -9.39 -3.52 18.27
N SER A 121 -9.33 -3.86 19.56
CA SER A 121 -9.91 -3.04 20.61
C SER A 121 -9.18 -1.70 20.75
N CYS A 122 -7.85 -1.69 20.62
CA CYS A 122 -7.08 -0.45 20.65
C CYS A 122 -7.41 0.46 19.46
N LEU A 123 -7.48 -0.09 18.25
CA LEU A 123 -7.90 0.65 17.05
C LEU A 123 -9.32 1.22 17.18
N SER A 124 -10.25 0.47 17.78
CA SER A 124 -11.63 0.93 18.00
C SER A 124 -11.77 2.04 19.05
N LYS A 125 -10.84 2.14 20.00
CA LYS A 125 -10.85 3.15 21.07
C LYS A 125 -10.26 4.48 20.64
N SER A 126 -9.49 4.50 19.55
CA SER A 126 -8.85 5.69 19.00
C SER A 126 -9.70 6.49 18.01
N THR A 127 -10.89 5.99 17.66
CA THR A 127 -11.93 6.67 16.84
C THR A 127 -13.07 7.16 17.71
#